data_AF-A0A6P8KZV3-F1
#
_entry.id   AF-A0A6P8KZV3-F1
#
_cell.length_a   1.000
_cell.length_b   1.000
_cell.length_c   1.000
_cell.angle_alpha   90.00
_cell.angle_beta   90.00
_cell.angle_gamma   90.00
#
_symmetry.space_group_name_H-M   'P 1'
#
loop_
_entity.id
_entity.type
_entity.pdbx_description
1 polymer ?
#
loop_
_entity_poly.entity_id
_entity_poly.type
_entity_poly.pdbx_seq_one_letter_code
_entity_poly.pdbx_strand_id
1 'polypeptide(L)'
;MFYEGIVEYDDGTPATESQLAKDVVEFLMWTASSEHDTRKIMTLKCMGILLTLLVSVVHINRRNWSHLRSRRIAYVPNIITREPRHPTSPFADKYGRGSKRSGSLPN
;
A
#
# COMPACT_ATOMS: atom_id res chain seq x y z
N MET A 1 -15.53 -49.45 -13.79
CA MET A 1 -16.23 -49.85 -12.55
C MET A 1 -15.16 -50.44 -11.65
N PHE A 2 -14.94 -49.85 -10.47
CA PHE A 2 -14.00 -50.38 -9.49
C PHE A 2 -14.74 -51.40 -8.62
N TYR A 3 -14.02 -52.32 -7.97
CA TYR A 3 -14.59 -53.31 -7.06
C TYR A 3 -13.69 -53.40 -5.83
N GLU A 4 -14.30 -53.58 -4.66
CA GLU A 4 -13.57 -53.68 -3.40
C GLU A 4 -12.63 -54.90 -3.40
N GLY A 5 -11.40 -54.71 -2.91
CA GLY A 5 -10.41 -55.79 -2.78
C GLY A 5 -9.74 -56.25 -4.09
N ILE A 6 -9.83 -55.46 -5.17
CA ILE A 6 -9.17 -55.80 -6.45
C ILE A 6 -7.64 -55.63 -6.43
N VAL A 7 -7.12 -54.79 -5.53
CA VAL A 7 -5.70 -54.55 -5.31
C VAL A 7 -5.44 -54.65 -3.81
N GLU A 8 -4.38 -55.33 -3.43
CA GLU A 8 -3.93 -55.39 -2.04
C GLU A 8 -2.74 -54.44 -1.90
N TYR A 9 -2.87 -53.43 -1.04
CA TYR A 9 -1.80 -52.47 -0.80
C TYR A 9 -0.78 -53.04 0.19
N ASP A 10 0.52 -52.84 -0.07
CA ASP A 10 1.63 -53.31 0.78
C ASP A 10 1.66 -52.61 2.16
N ASP A 11 1.00 -51.46 2.29
CA ASP A 11 0.87 -50.71 3.53
C ASP A 11 -0.31 -51.16 4.41
N GLY A 12 -1.09 -52.16 3.96
CA GLY A 12 -2.27 -52.66 4.67
C GLY A 12 -3.48 -51.72 4.64
N THR A 13 -3.47 -50.67 3.80
CA THR A 13 -4.62 -49.78 3.63
C THR A 13 -5.81 -50.56 3.04
N PRO A 14 -7.03 -50.45 3.60
CA PRO A 14 -8.19 -51.15 3.08
C PRO A 14 -8.52 -50.68 1.67
N ALA A 15 -8.51 -51.60 0.71
CA ALA A 15 -8.75 -51.36 -0.71
C ALA A 15 -10.24 -51.19 -1.04
N THR A 16 -10.85 -50.19 -0.40
CA THR A 16 -12.21 -49.71 -0.67
C THR A 16 -12.25 -49.01 -2.03
N GLU A 17 -13.38 -49.10 -2.76
CA GLU A 17 -13.54 -48.47 -4.08
C GLU A 17 -13.25 -46.95 -4.07
N SER A 18 -13.70 -46.24 -3.02
CA SER A 18 -13.47 -44.80 -2.87
C SER A 18 -12.00 -44.43 -2.67
N GLN A 19 -11.23 -45.28 -1.99
CA GLN A 19 -9.80 -45.09 -1.75
C GLN A 19 -9.02 -45.28 -3.05
N LEU A 20 -9.31 -46.36 -3.79
CA LEU A 20 -8.71 -46.63 -5.09
C LEU A 20 -8.98 -45.49 -6.09
N ALA A 21 -10.22 -45.00 -6.14
CA ALA A 21 -10.58 -43.88 -7.00
C ALA A 21 -9.81 -42.60 -6.64
N LYS A 22 -9.61 -42.32 -5.34
CA LYS A 22 -8.85 -41.16 -4.87
C LYS A 22 -7.39 -41.25 -5.28
N ASP A 23 -6.76 -42.41 -5.12
CA ASP A 23 -5.34 -42.60 -5.41
C ASP A 23 -5.06 -42.48 -6.92
N VAL A 24 -5.93 -43.03 -7.77
CA VAL A 24 -5.83 -42.90 -9.23
C VAL A 24 -5.99 -41.44 -9.68
N VAL A 25 -6.94 -40.71 -9.10
CA VAL A 25 -7.15 -39.30 -9.42
C VAL A 25 -5.97 -38.45 -8.96
N GLU A 26 -5.41 -38.69 -7.78
CA GLU A 26 -4.21 -38.00 -7.29
C GLU A 26 -3.01 -38.28 -8.20
N PHE A 27 -2.81 -39.53 -8.62
CA PHE A 27 -1.77 -39.90 -9.57
C PHE A 27 -1.94 -39.17 -10.91
N LEU A 28 -3.15 -39.17 -11.47
CA LEU A 28 -3.45 -38.44 -12.71
C LEU A 28 -3.21 -36.94 -12.54
N MET A 29 -3.60 -36.35 -11.41
CA MET A 29 -3.37 -34.94 -11.12
C MET A 29 -1.87 -34.60 -11.06
N TRP A 30 -1.08 -35.48 -10.44
CA TRP A 30 0.38 -35.36 -10.43
C TRP A 30 0.98 -35.48 -11.84
N THR A 31 0.52 -36.43 -12.66
CA THR A 31 1.00 -36.55 -14.06
C THR A 31 0.62 -35.35 -14.92
N ALA A 32 -0.58 -34.81 -14.72
CA ALA A 32 -1.08 -33.66 -15.45
C ALA A 32 -0.39 -32.35 -15.01
N SER A 33 0.09 -32.28 -13.77
CA SER A 33 0.63 -31.04 -13.20
C SER A 33 1.76 -31.26 -12.20
N SER A 34 2.86 -31.86 -12.65
CA SER A 34 4.04 -32.14 -11.82
C SER A 34 4.69 -30.88 -11.18
N GLU A 35 4.45 -29.70 -11.73
CA GLU A 35 4.95 -28.41 -11.20
C GLU A 35 4.11 -27.86 -10.03
N HIS A 36 2.94 -28.44 -9.74
CA HIS A 36 1.97 -27.88 -8.80
C HIS A 36 2.54 -27.67 -7.39
N ASP A 37 3.38 -28.58 -6.90
CA ASP A 37 3.97 -28.47 -5.56
C ASP A 37 5.08 -27.40 -5.50
N THR A 38 5.90 -27.31 -6.53
CA THR A 38 6.94 -26.28 -6.64
C THR A 38 6.32 -24.88 -6.62
N ARG A 39 5.23 -24.68 -7.37
CA ARG A 39 4.52 -23.40 -7.39
C ARG A 39 3.96 -23.05 -6.02
N LYS A 40 3.36 -23.99 -5.29
CA LYS A 40 2.87 -23.74 -3.92
C LYS A 40 3.98 -23.29 -2.97
N ILE A 41 5.15 -23.93 -3.04
CA ILE A 41 6.32 -23.54 -2.24
C ILE A 41 6.78 -22.12 -2.60
N MET A 42 6.80 -21.78 -3.89
CA MET A 42 7.13 -20.43 -4.35
C MET A 42 6.10 -19.40 -3.90
N THR A 43 4.80 -19.73 -3.95
CA THR A 43 3.72 -18.86 -3.46
C THR A 43 3.87 -18.58 -1.96
N LEU A 44 4.20 -19.59 -1.15
CA LEU A 44 4.39 -19.40 0.29
C LEU A 44 5.56 -18.45 0.59
N LYS A 45 6.68 -18.60 -0.13
CA LYS A 45 7.84 -17.70 -0.01
C LYS A 45 7.49 -16.27 -0.43
N CYS A 46 6.79 -16.11 -1.55
CA CYS A 46 6.35 -14.82 -2.06
C CYS A 46 5.41 -14.12 -1.07
N MET A 47 4.44 -14.85 -0.51
CA MET A 47 3.50 -14.32 0.48
C MET A 47 4.20 -13.77 1.73
N GLY A 48 5.23 -14.45 2.24
CA GLY A 48 6.01 -13.96 3.39
C GLY A 48 6.72 -12.62 3.12
N ILE A 49 7.32 -12.49 1.94
CA ILE A 49 7.99 -11.26 1.51
C ILE A 49 6.95 -10.14 1.31
N LEU A 50 5.84 -10.44 0.63
CA LEU A 50 4.77 -9.48 0.38
C LEU A 50 4.16 -8.94 1.66
N LEU A 51 3.91 -9.79 2.66
CA LEU A 51 3.38 -9.36 3.96
C LEU A 51 4.35 -8.41 4.68
N THR A 52 5.64 -8.74 4.70
CA THR A 52 6.68 -7.90 5.32
C THR A 52 6.78 -6.54 4.63
N LEU A 53 6.74 -6.53 3.31
CA LEU A 53 6.80 -5.31 2.51
C LEU A 53 5.53 -4.47 2.70
N LEU A 54 4.35 -5.09 2.73
CA LEU A 54 3.07 -4.41 2.95
C LEU A 54 3.03 -3.71 4.31
N VAL A 55 3.46 -4.39 5.38
CA VAL A 55 3.57 -3.79 6.71
C VAL A 55 4.51 -2.57 6.69
N SER A 56 5.67 -2.71 6.03
CA SER A 56 6.66 -1.63 5.90
C SER A 56 6.09 -0.42 5.15
N VAL A 57 5.43 -0.63 4.02
CA VAL A 57 4.80 0.42 3.21
C VAL A 57 3.70 1.12 4.00
N VAL A 58 2.82 0.37 4.66
CA VAL A 58 1.76 0.94 5.50
C VAL A 58 2.34 1.77 6.64
N HIS A 59 3.43 1.30 7.27
CA HIS A 59 4.10 2.02 8.33
C HIS A 59 4.70 3.35 7.84
N ILE A 60 5.42 3.34 6.72
CA ILE A 60 6.02 4.54 6.12
C ILE A 60 4.94 5.54 5.71
N ASN A 61 3.88 5.05 5.06
CA ASN A 61 2.74 5.90 4.69
C ASN A 61 2.09 6.50 5.94
N ARG A 62 1.83 5.72 6.99
CA ARG A 62 1.27 6.25 8.25
C ARG A 62 2.17 7.33 8.84
N ARG A 63 3.50 7.13 8.85
CA ARG A 63 4.48 8.10 9.35
C ARG A 63 4.44 9.41 8.54
N ASN A 64 4.49 9.33 7.21
CA ASN A 64 4.46 10.50 6.34
C ASN A 64 3.15 11.30 6.48
N TRP A 65 2.02 10.61 6.56
CA TRP A 65 0.71 11.23 6.73
C TRP A 65 0.50 11.84 8.13
N SER A 66 1.21 11.37 9.15
CA SER A 66 1.18 11.95 10.50
C SER A 66 1.65 13.42 10.50
N HIS A 67 2.70 13.73 9.74
CA HIS A 67 3.23 15.10 9.63
C HIS A 67 2.25 16.09 8.99
N LEU A 68 1.40 15.63 8.09
CA LEU A 68 0.35 16.46 7.49
C LEU A 68 -0.83 16.64 8.44
N ARG A 69 -1.24 15.58 9.13
CA ARG A 69 -2.37 15.64 10.08
C ARG A 69 -2.09 16.46 11.34
N SER A 70 -0.84 16.55 11.78
CA SER A 70 -0.45 17.28 12.98
C SER A 70 -0.37 18.82 12.79
N ARG A 71 -0.45 19.32 11.55
CA ARG A 71 -0.30 20.76 11.28
C ARG A 71 -1.48 21.55 11.84
N ARG A 72 -1.20 22.42 12.81
CA ARG A 72 -2.11 23.48 13.26
C ARG A 72 -1.70 24.77 12.57
N ILE A 73 -2.53 25.25 11.66
CA ILE A 73 -2.29 26.52 10.95
C ILE A 73 -3.18 27.57 11.61
N ALA A 74 -2.56 28.59 12.20
CA ALA A 74 -3.25 29.79 12.67
C ALA A 74 -2.99 30.92 11.68
N TYR A 75 -4.06 31.54 11.18
CA TYR A 75 -3.96 32.71 10.33
C TYR A 75 -3.73 33.95 11.20
N VAL A 76 -2.57 34.57 11.06
CA VAL A 76 -2.28 35.86 11.71
C VAL A 76 -2.48 36.96 10.66
N PRO A 77 -3.52 37.80 10.79
CA PRO A 77 -3.72 38.89 9.84
C PRO A 77 -2.59 39.93 9.98
N ASN A 78 -2.08 40.38 8.85
CA ASN A 78 -0.98 41.35 8.73
C ASN A 78 -1.29 42.77 9.23
N ILE A 79 -2.42 42.96 9.92
CA ILE A 79 -2.78 44.24 10.56
C ILE A 79 -1.94 44.50 11.82
N ILE A 80 -1.39 43.46 12.44
CA ILE A 80 -0.61 43.57 13.70
C ILE A 80 0.90 43.75 13.42
N THR A 81 1.41 43.25 12.29
CA THR A 81 2.85 43.31 11.92
C THR A 81 3.25 44.56 11.14
N ARG A 82 2.30 45.46 10.83
CA ARG A 82 2.71 46.79 10.39
C ARG A 82 3.30 47.47 11.62
N GLU A 83 4.60 47.75 11.60
CA GLU A 83 5.22 48.82 12.40
C GLU A 83 4.16 49.91 12.63
N PRO A 84 3.92 50.37 13.88
CA PRO A 84 2.85 51.31 14.17
C PRO A 84 2.95 52.41 13.14
N ARG A 85 1.95 52.46 12.23
CA ARG A 85 1.99 53.43 11.15
C ARG A 85 1.94 54.76 11.87
N HIS A 86 3.10 55.41 12.01
CA HIS A 86 3.21 56.74 12.58
C HIS A 86 2.08 57.54 11.95
N PRO A 87 1.27 58.29 12.71
CA PRO A 87 0.17 59.04 12.14
C PRO A 87 0.75 59.91 11.03
N THR A 88 0.61 59.46 9.79
CA THR A 88 0.92 60.27 8.63
C THR A 88 -0.16 61.32 8.67
N SER A 89 0.28 62.57 8.74
CA SER A 89 -0.60 63.72 8.85
C SER A 89 -1.76 63.60 7.85
N PRO A 90 -2.96 64.11 8.17
CA PRO A 90 -4.13 64.08 7.27
C PRO A 90 -3.89 64.72 5.89
N PHE A 91 -2.72 65.36 5.71
CA PHE A 91 -2.28 66.06 4.52
C PHE A 91 -1.62 65.14 3.47
N ALA A 92 -1.17 63.93 3.83
CA ALA A 92 -0.36 63.09 2.94
C ALA A 92 -1.17 62.33 1.86
N ASP A 93 -2.49 62.14 2.04
CA ASP A 93 -3.31 61.33 1.14
C ASP A 93 -3.73 62.05 -0.17
N LYS A 94 -3.48 63.36 -0.31
CA LYS A 94 -3.88 64.11 -1.51
C LYS A 94 -2.92 64.01 -2.71
N TYR A 95 -1.69 63.55 -2.54
CA TYR A 95 -0.68 63.56 -3.62
C TYR A 95 -0.02 62.21 -3.92
N GLY A 96 -0.47 61.12 -3.29
CA GLY A 96 0.24 59.82 -3.32
C GLY A 96 -0.49 58.69 -4.05
N ARG A 97 -1.34 58.96 -5.05
CA ARG A 97 -1.90 57.91 -5.91
C ARG A 97 -1.29 58.00 -7.30
N GLY A 98 -0.13 57.37 -7.48
CA GLY A 98 0.41 57.16 -8.81
C GLY A 98 1.86 56.71 -8.78
N SER A 99 2.11 55.40 -8.77
CA SER A 99 3.18 54.82 -9.59
C SER A 99 3.06 53.30 -9.68
N LYS A 100 2.54 52.85 -10.83
CA LYS A 100 3.10 51.83 -11.74
C LYS A 100 3.56 50.50 -11.11
N ARG A 101 2.90 49.36 -11.40
CA ARG A 101 3.24 48.46 -12.54
C ARG A 101 4.69 48.61 -13.04
N SER A 102 5.51 47.59 -12.78
CA SER A 102 6.42 46.93 -13.75
C SER A 102 7.69 46.45 -13.05
N GLY A 103 8.18 45.26 -13.42
CA GLY A 103 9.61 45.00 -13.41
C GLY A 103 10.07 43.79 -12.59
N SER A 104 10.12 42.66 -13.27
CA SER A 104 10.84 41.43 -13.01
C SER A 104 12.35 41.54 -12.66
N LEU A 105 12.81 40.62 -11.78
CA LEU A 105 14.10 39.87 -11.74
C LEU A 105 15.43 40.64 -11.42
N PRO A 106 16.58 39.95 -11.18
CA PRO A 106 16.90 38.90 -10.19
C PRO A 106 18.21 39.20 -9.41
N ASN A 107 18.50 38.41 -8.37
CA ASN A 107 19.81 37.83 -8.03
C ASN A 107 19.62 36.77 -6.92
#